data_AF-A0A1Q6R8Y2-F1
#
_entry.id   AF-A0A1Q6R8Y2-F1
#
_cell.length_a   1.000
_cell.length_b   1.000
_cell.length_c   1.000
_cell.angle_alpha   90.00
_cell.angle_beta   90.00
_cell.angle_gamma   90.00
#
_symmetry.space_group_name_H-M   'P 1'
#
loop_
_entity.id
_entity.type
_entity.pdbx_description
1 polymer ?
#
loop_
_entity_poly.entity_id
_entity_poly.type
_entity_poly.pdbx_seq_one_letter_code
_entity_poly.pdbx_strand_id
1 'polypeptide(L)'
;MKRSGNRLVLLTAALVLMIWALTGCGGQQTGLRQAVTELSCVDIQGYPAMTGTGGYGAALCWIDYESDRTTVQIVDVKRDRLEAERRLDGAWTMAEETFQDGRLAFYKWDDSTQMVYRFLNAKLEDAGEFRPAEPGGVLSHDGASYYYLSGTALYRQDTATGDTLLVKLEENLRFAFAGEYHPTENVLELWCMLSPYSSECGMALVDLDSGKCLMLQDTVQGMSFTEYGISLRSFKEEESCDLRYAAEDGTYRLATELGDTAMELEMIEGSQYAYRSGGDGGGQELYRLGQTVGHCAMDGGMELNSCWLPEAQVLVNVLYRQGSGSYVLTAVDPAQLTFETCSAAEETPSPMTVDQSIPQVYWGELAGGELPDNMQELRHYADRLEEKYSVSIRLSSQCAQPCQASGEEIVTTDQAGLDDEVGAIYQALEALDRTLALYPDGFFAQFRTELGEGGVQFLPVADFHMDYSVIGLSFESPLWHYVAYTVNAGAPEELLCHEIWHATEDRLTSLQWDAIDSEAWAACNPKGFTYYEDYDTAMSEADGDWLFFGGGQDVHFVDNYSTMNAREDRARIMEYIMGSDDFADELAAQPAIRQKLTLMVEAVRSGFDTTGWGTPRWERPLTQLDNAA
;
A
#
# COMPACT_ATOMS: atom_id res chain seq x y z
N MET A 1 -0.25 -93.83 27.28
CA MET A 1 0.78 -92.80 27.60
C MET A 1 1.57 -92.55 26.33
N LYS A 2 1.25 -91.51 25.56
CA LYS A 2 1.43 -90.05 25.77
C LYS A 2 2.71 -89.57 25.04
N ARG A 3 2.56 -89.25 23.75
CA ARG A 3 3.40 -88.32 22.98
C ARG A 3 2.65 -87.86 21.71
N SER A 4 1.53 -87.16 21.91
CA SER A 4 0.82 -86.43 20.84
C SER A 4 0.30 -85.04 21.29
N GLY A 5 0.60 -84.60 22.52
CA GLY A 5 0.05 -83.38 23.11
C GLY A 5 0.79 -82.07 22.79
N ASN A 6 2.02 -82.10 22.28
CA ASN A 6 2.82 -80.86 22.15
C ASN A 6 2.78 -80.19 20.77
N ARG A 7 2.32 -80.87 19.70
CA ARG A 7 2.20 -80.21 18.38
C ARG A 7 0.90 -79.42 18.23
N LEU A 8 -0.18 -79.84 18.88
CA LEU A 8 -1.46 -79.15 18.79
C LEU A 8 -1.47 -77.82 19.58
N VAL A 9 -0.76 -77.75 20.71
CA VAL A 9 -0.63 -76.55 21.55
C VAL A 9 0.26 -75.49 20.89
N LEU A 10 1.34 -75.89 20.20
CA LEU A 10 2.19 -74.97 19.44
C LEU A 10 1.49 -74.42 18.19
N LEU A 11 0.67 -75.24 17.51
CA LEU A 11 -0.13 -74.79 16.37
C LEU A 11 -1.31 -73.89 16.78
N THR A 12 -1.93 -74.12 17.95
CA THR A 12 -2.98 -73.20 18.45
C THR A 12 -2.40 -71.90 19.02
N ALA A 13 -1.24 -71.92 19.67
CA ALA A 13 -0.57 -70.69 20.11
C ALA A 13 -0.10 -69.82 18.92
N ALA A 14 0.41 -70.45 17.85
CA ALA A 14 0.80 -69.74 16.63
C ALA A 14 -0.42 -69.21 15.84
N LEU A 15 -1.56 -69.93 15.85
CA LEU A 15 -2.79 -69.46 15.21
C LEU A 15 -3.45 -68.31 16.01
N VAL A 16 -3.39 -68.34 17.34
CA VAL A 16 -3.89 -67.25 18.20
C VAL A 16 -3.00 -66.02 18.12
N LEU A 17 -1.67 -66.18 18.01
CA LEU A 17 -0.74 -65.07 17.74
C LEU A 17 -0.89 -64.48 16.32
N MET A 18 -1.22 -65.31 15.31
CA MET A 18 -1.56 -64.80 13.97
C MET A 18 -2.93 -64.11 13.92
N ILE A 19 -3.92 -64.58 14.70
CA ILE A 19 -5.22 -63.90 14.80
C ILE A 19 -5.07 -62.56 15.52
N TRP A 20 -4.21 -62.45 16.54
CA TRP A 20 -3.90 -61.17 17.20
C TRP A 20 -3.03 -60.23 16.34
N ALA A 21 -2.16 -60.77 15.47
CA ALA A 21 -1.41 -59.97 14.50
C ALA A 21 -2.28 -59.49 13.33
N LEU A 22 -3.35 -60.22 12.98
CA LEU A 22 -4.29 -59.86 11.90
C LEU A 22 -5.49 -59.02 12.39
N THR A 23 -5.75 -58.93 13.69
CA THR A 23 -6.68 -57.94 14.27
C THR A 23 -5.95 -56.69 14.80
N GLY A 24 -4.62 -56.64 14.68
CA GLY A 24 -3.78 -55.48 15.04
C GLY A 24 -3.49 -54.53 13.88
N CYS A 25 -3.88 -54.87 12.66
CA CYS A 25 -3.97 -53.93 11.54
C CYS A 25 -5.37 -53.30 11.50
N GLY A 26 -5.77 -52.65 12.60
CA GLY A 26 -6.73 -51.57 12.47
C GLY A 26 -6.05 -50.51 11.61
N GLY A 27 -6.58 -50.27 10.41
CA GLY A 27 -6.06 -49.21 9.54
C GLY A 27 -5.87 -47.96 10.39
N GLN A 28 -4.68 -47.37 10.34
CA GLN A 28 -4.51 -46.01 10.85
C GLN A 28 -5.63 -45.20 10.21
N GLN A 29 -6.57 -44.70 11.01
CA GLN A 29 -7.47 -43.65 10.55
C GLN A 29 -6.57 -42.47 10.15
N THR A 30 -6.35 -42.36 8.84
CA THR A 30 -5.92 -41.13 8.18
C THR A 30 -7.09 -40.16 8.32
N GLY A 31 -6.86 -38.97 8.87
CA GLY A 31 -7.91 -37.99 9.19
C GLY A 31 -8.19 -37.80 10.70
N LEU A 32 -9.12 -36.89 11.00
CA LEU A 32 -9.61 -36.61 12.36
C LEU A 32 -10.64 -37.67 12.80
N ARG A 33 -10.97 -37.70 14.10
CA ARG A 33 -11.98 -38.65 14.63
C ARG A 33 -13.42 -38.24 14.34
N GLN A 34 -13.66 -36.94 14.17
CA GLN A 34 -14.96 -36.32 13.92
C GLN A 34 -14.77 -35.29 12.82
N ALA A 35 -15.85 -34.96 12.10
CA ALA A 35 -15.81 -33.96 11.04
C ALA A 35 -15.42 -32.56 11.55
N VAL A 36 -15.85 -32.20 12.75
CA VAL A 36 -15.44 -30.98 13.45
C VAL A 36 -15.04 -31.37 14.87
N THR A 37 -13.86 -30.95 15.31
CA THR A 37 -13.33 -31.19 16.66
C THR A 37 -12.98 -29.87 17.31
N GLU A 38 -13.64 -29.54 18.42
CA GLU A 38 -13.23 -28.43 19.29
C GLU A 38 -11.98 -28.83 20.08
N LEU A 39 -10.95 -27.99 20.03
CA LEU A 39 -9.67 -28.23 20.68
C LEU A 39 -9.64 -27.57 22.05
N SER A 40 -9.11 -28.29 23.03
CA SER A 40 -9.05 -27.88 24.43
C SER A 40 -7.63 -27.61 24.93
N CYS A 41 -6.62 -27.83 24.08
CA CYS A 41 -5.22 -27.66 24.43
C CYS A 41 -4.76 -26.20 24.55
N VAL A 42 -5.56 -25.23 24.10
CA VAL A 42 -5.26 -23.80 24.15
C VAL A 42 -6.43 -23.00 24.69
N ASP A 43 -6.10 -21.90 25.36
CA ASP A 43 -7.06 -20.96 25.93
C ASP A 43 -6.74 -19.56 25.40
N ILE A 44 -7.37 -19.21 24.28
CA ILE A 44 -7.08 -17.98 23.52
C ILE A 44 -7.66 -16.78 24.27
N GLN A 45 -6.79 -15.80 24.59
CA GLN A 45 -7.17 -14.63 25.42
C GLN A 45 -7.41 -13.34 24.62
N GLY A 46 -7.19 -13.36 23.31
CA GLY A 46 -7.32 -12.20 22.43
C GLY A 46 -7.60 -12.61 20.99
N TYR A 47 -7.77 -11.63 20.10
CA TYR A 47 -7.96 -11.90 18.68
C TYR A 47 -6.69 -12.57 18.11
N PRO A 48 -6.77 -13.80 17.60
CA PRO A 48 -5.57 -14.53 17.17
C PRO A 48 -5.31 -14.43 15.67
N ALA A 49 -4.03 -14.30 15.33
CA ALA A 49 -3.49 -14.63 14.02
C ALA A 49 -3.11 -16.12 13.98
N MET A 50 -3.15 -16.75 12.80
CA MET A 50 -2.90 -18.18 12.66
C MET A 50 -2.18 -18.54 11.35
N THR A 51 -1.30 -19.54 11.39
CA THR A 51 -0.69 -20.10 10.18
C THR A 51 -0.34 -21.58 10.35
N GLY A 52 -0.17 -22.30 9.25
CA GLY A 52 0.21 -23.71 9.24
C GLY A 52 1.68 -23.91 9.62
N THR A 53 2.00 -25.01 10.30
CA THR A 53 3.42 -25.41 10.59
C THR A 53 3.79 -26.76 9.99
N GLY A 54 2.94 -27.27 9.09
CA GLY A 54 3.08 -28.54 8.39
C GLY A 54 2.43 -29.73 9.11
N GLY A 55 1.96 -30.71 8.33
CA GLY A 55 1.30 -31.90 8.88
C GLY A 55 0.02 -31.54 9.63
N TYR A 56 -0.05 -31.87 10.92
CA TYR A 56 -1.18 -31.49 11.80
C TYR A 56 -0.82 -30.32 12.73
N GLY A 57 0.22 -29.55 12.42
CA GLY A 57 0.70 -28.45 13.23
C GLY A 57 0.07 -27.11 12.82
N ALA A 58 -0.39 -26.32 13.79
CA ALA A 58 -0.80 -24.92 13.58
C ALA A 58 -0.13 -24.01 14.61
N ALA A 59 0.29 -22.82 14.18
CA ALA A 59 0.80 -21.75 15.04
C ALA A 59 -0.29 -20.71 15.26
N LEU A 60 -0.43 -20.25 16.50
CA LEU A 60 -1.40 -19.26 16.96
C LEU A 60 -0.67 -18.13 17.66
N CYS A 61 -1.10 -16.90 17.43
CA CYS A 61 -0.51 -15.72 18.02
C CYS A 61 -1.58 -14.72 18.45
N TRP A 62 -1.49 -14.14 19.64
CA TRP A 62 -2.33 -13.00 20.04
C TRP A 62 -1.58 -12.02 20.93
N ILE A 63 -2.04 -10.77 20.91
CA ILE A 63 -1.43 -9.64 21.62
C ILE A 63 -2.29 -9.28 22.85
N ASP A 64 -1.63 -9.13 23.99
CA ASP A 64 -2.15 -8.46 25.17
C ASP A 64 -1.59 -7.02 25.20
N TYR A 65 -2.42 -6.07 24.79
CA TYR A 65 -2.05 -4.65 24.73
C TYR A 65 -1.93 -4.01 26.12
N GLU A 66 -2.55 -4.57 27.17
CA GLU A 66 -2.43 -4.03 28.52
C GLU A 66 -1.05 -4.34 29.13
N SER A 67 -0.53 -5.54 28.84
CA SER A 67 0.80 -5.96 29.31
C SER A 67 1.92 -5.80 28.29
N ASP A 68 1.60 -5.27 27.10
CA ASP A 68 2.50 -5.13 25.94
C ASP A 68 3.27 -6.43 25.64
N ARG A 69 2.51 -7.52 25.47
CA ARG A 69 3.07 -8.85 25.27
C ARG A 69 2.34 -9.64 24.20
N THR A 70 3.10 -10.43 23.48
CA THR A 70 2.57 -11.33 22.45
C THR A 70 2.78 -12.78 22.87
N THR A 71 1.73 -13.59 22.83
CA THR A 71 1.80 -15.04 23.10
C THR A 71 1.75 -15.80 21.79
N VAL A 72 2.70 -16.71 21.61
CA VAL A 72 2.81 -17.59 20.43
C VAL A 72 2.74 -19.04 20.91
N GLN A 73 1.89 -19.85 20.29
CA GLN A 73 1.71 -21.26 20.61
C GLN A 73 1.71 -22.11 19.34
N ILE A 74 2.28 -23.32 19.43
CA ILE A 74 2.20 -24.34 18.37
C ILE A 74 1.40 -25.52 18.90
N VAL A 75 0.41 -25.98 18.14
CA VAL A 75 -0.49 -27.08 18.52
C VAL A 75 -0.46 -28.22 17.50
N ASP A 76 -0.56 -29.45 17.97
CA ASP A 76 -0.90 -30.63 17.17
C ASP A 76 -2.41 -30.83 17.22
N VAL A 77 -3.10 -30.43 16.14
CA VAL A 77 -4.57 -30.41 16.09
C VAL A 77 -5.18 -31.80 16.08
N LYS A 78 -4.44 -32.82 15.63
CA LYS A 78 -4.93 -34.21 15.65
C LYS A 78 -4.91 -34.79 17.06
N ARG A 79 -3.91 -34.42 17.85
CA ARG A 79 -3.74 -34.92 19.22
C ARG A 79 -4.40 -34.04 20.27
N ASP A 80 -4.92 -32.87 19.87
CA ASP A 80 -5.37 -31.82 20.79
C ASP A 80 -4.31 -31.55 21.86
N ARG A 81 -3.12 -31.13 21.41
CA ARG A 81 -1.95 -30.98 22.28
C ARG A 81 -1.15 -29.72 21.94
N LEU A 82 -0.83 -28.94 22.97
CA LEU A 82 0.16 -27.87 22.91
C LEU A 82 1.57 -28.47 22.79
N GLU A 83 2.28 -28.16 21.73
CA GLU A 83 3.66 -28.61 21.46
C GLU A 83 4.69 -27.61 21.98
N ALA A 84 4.43 -26.31 21.83
CA ALA A 84 5.32 -25.24 22.25
C ALA A 84 4.53 -23.97 22.62
N GLU A 85 5.07 -23.18 23.55
CA GLU A 85 4.59 -21.84 23.89
C GLU A 85 5.78 -20.91 24.08
N ARG A 86 5.65 -19.68 23.59
CA ARG A 86 6.59 -18.59 23.86
C ARG A 86 5.83 -17.29 24.09
N ARG A 87 6.39 -16.44 24.96
CA ARG A 87 5.94 -15.05 25.11
C ARG A 87 7.04 -14.11 24.63
N LEU A 88 6.64 -13.12 23.84
CA LEU A 88 7.48 -12.06 23.35
C LEU A 88 7.11 -10.77 24.08
N ASP A 89 8.11 -10.00 24.48
CA ASP A 89 7.89 -8.64 24.99
C ASP A 89 7.64 -7.70 23.79
N GLY A 90 6.57 -6.91 23.87
CA GLY A 90 6.04 -6.05 22.83
C GLY A 90 4.78 -6.62 22.15
N ALA A 91 4.00 -5.72 21.55
CA ALA A 91 2.97 -6.02 20.55
C ALA A 91 3.62 -6.38 19.20
N TRP A 92 3.65 -7.67 18.88
CA TRP A 92 4.17 -8.22 17.64
C TRP A 92 3.03 -8.82 16.83
N THR A 93 2.89 -8.39 15.59
CA THR A 93 1.93 -8.97 14.63
C THR A 93 2.57 -10.14 13.93
N MET A 94 1.86 -11.26 13.79
CA MET A 94 2.35 -12.39 13.01
C MET A 94 2.19 -12.10 11.52
N ALA A 95 3.25 -12.35 10.76
CA ALA A 95 3.16 -12.41 9.31
C ALA A 95 2.64 -13.83 8.97
N GLU A 96 1.48 -13.93 8.33
CA GLU A 96 0.76 -15.21 8.17
C GLU A 96 1.33 -16.10 7.05
N GLU A 97 2.40 -15.65 6.38
CA GLU A 97 3.15 -16.41 5.38
C GLU A 97 3.70 -17.73 5.98
N THR A 98 3.45 -18.84 5.29
CA THR A 98 3.98 -20.15 5.69
C THR A 98 5.37 -20.37 5.11
N PHE A 99 6.40 -20.38 5.95
CA PHE A 99 7.75 -20.69 5.47
C PHE A 99 7.98 -22.18 5.30
N GLN A 100 8.64 -22.55 4.20
CA GLN A 100 8.97 -23.95 3.87
C GLN A 100 9.82 -24.66 4.94
N ASP A 101 10.61 -23.91 5.70
CA ASP A 101 11.45 -24.45 6.78
C ASP A 101 10.76 -24.46 8.17
N GLY A 102 9.49 -24.05 8.23
CA GLY A 102 8.68 -24.01 9.45
C GLY A 102 9.05 -22.88 10.40
N ARG A 103 9.82 -21.88 9.95
CA ARG A 103 9.94 -20.62 10.69
C ARG A 103 8.62 -19.84 10.68
N LEU A 104 8.47 -18.96 11.65
CA LEU A 104 7.39 -17.99 11.77
C LEU A 104 7.99 -16.59 11.76
N ALA A 105 7.34 -15.65 11.08
CA ALA A 105 7.72 -14.24 11.08
C ALA A 105 6.75 -13.41 11.93
N PHE A 106 7.31 -12.42 12.61
CA PHE A 106 6.56 -11.43 13.36
C PHE A 106 7.14 -10.05 13.09
N TYR A 107 6.30 -9.03 13.02
CA TYR A 107 6.76 -7.66 12.83
C TYR A 107 6.14 -6.69 13.83
N LYS A 108 6.84 -5.59 14.05
CA LYS A 108 6.34 -4.42 14.79
C LYS A 108 7.06 -3.15 14.33
N TRP A 109 6.51 -2.01 14.70
CA TRP A 109 7.17 -0.70 14.60
C TRP A 109 7.99 -0.46 15.86
N ASP A 110 9.23 -0.01 15.71
CA ASP A 110 10.05 0.43 16.84
C ASP A 110 9.87 1.92 17.16
N ASP A 111 10.49 2.39 18.24
CA ASP A 111 10.39 3.78 18.71
C ASP A 111 10.90 4.82 17.68
N SER A 112 11.64 4.38 16.66
CA SER A 112 12.15 5.22 15.57
C SER A 112 11.25 5.17 14.33
N THR A 113 10.01 4.68 14.46
CA THR A 113 9.07 4.47 13.34
C THR A 113 9.61 3.54 12.25
N GLN A 114 10.59 2.69 12.58
CA GLN A 114 11.11 1.69 11.65
C GLN A 114 10.42 0.35 11.92
N MET A 115 9.97 -0.31 10.84
CA MET A 115 9.46 -1.67 10.95
C MET A 115 10.61 -2.66 11.20
N VAL A 116 10.37 -3.68 12.03
CA VAL A 116 11.34 -4.73 12.35
C VAL A 116 10.65 -6.09 12.33
N TYR A 117 11.24 -7.04 11.62
CA TYR A 117 10.87 -8.45 11.69
C TYR A 117 11.71 -9.22 12.70
N ARG A 118 11.07 -10.18 13.37
CA ARG A 118 11.68 -11.22 14.19
C ARG A 118 11.24 -12.59 13.68
N PHE A 119 12.19 -13.48 13.52
CA PHE A 119 11.94 -14.85 13.10
C PHE A 119 12.06 -15.82 14.27
N LEU A 120 11.09 -16.73 14.38
CA LEU A 120 11.14 -17.86 15.31
C LEU A 120 11.23 -19.17 14.53
N ASN A 121 12.02 -20.13 14.99
CA ASN A 121 12.05 -21.48 14.39
C ASN A 121 10.84 -22.32 14.83
N ALA A 122 10.70 -23.54 14.28
CA ALA A 122 9.61 -24.47 14.61
C ALA A 122 9.54 -24.90 16.10
N LYS A 123 10.54 -24.56 16.93
CA LYS A 123 10.55 -24.76 18.39
C LYS A 123 10.29 -23.46 19.16
N LEU A 124 9.93 -22.40 18.45
CA LEU A 124 9.79 -21.03 18.94
C LEU A 124 11.09 -20.41 19.49
N GLU A 125 12.27 -20.88 19.07
CA GLU A 125 13.55 -20.26 19.44
C GLU A 125 13.91 -19.13 18.45
N ASP A 126 14.67 -18.13 18.89
CA ASP A 126 15.08 -17.01 18.02
C ASP A 126 15.89 -17.49 16.82
N ALA A 127 15.45 -17.09 15.63
CA ALA A 127 16.06 -17.47 14.36
C ALA A 127 16.63 -16.29 13.57
N GLY A 128 16.49 -15.06 14.09
CA GLY A 128 17.05 -13.85 13.50
C GLY A 128 16.11 -12.66 13.59
N GLU A 129 16.61 -11.51 13.17
CA GLU A 129 15.84 -10.28 13.00
C GLU A 129 16.20 -9.69 11.63
N PHE A 130 15.25 -8.97 11.02
CA PHE A 130 15.41 -8.33 9.73
C PHE A 130 14.76 -6.94 9.76
N ARG A 131 15.39 -5.96 9.13
CA ARG A 131 14.87 -4.60 8.99
C ARG A 131 14.66 -4.33 7.51
N PRO A 132 13.40 -4.24 7.06
CA PRO A 132 13.11 -3.92 5.67
C PRO A 132 13.55 -2.49 5.37
N ALA A 133 13.98 -2.25 4.14
CA ALA A 133 14.32 -0.92 3.65
C ALA A 133 13.10 0.00 3.63
N GLU A 134 11.95 -0.52 3.22
CA GLU A 134 10.65 0.15 3.21
C GLU A 134 9.56 -0.78 3.78
N PRO A 135 8.52 -0.25 4.42
CA PRO A 135 7.39 -1.05 4.87
C PRO A 135 6.47 -1.49 3.72
N GLY A 136 5.45 -2.31 4.02
CA GLY A 136 4.38 -2.66 3.07
C GLY A 136 4.72 -3.71 2.02
N GLY A 137 5.88 -4.37 2.13
CA GLY A 137 6.27 -5.52 1.32
C GLY A 137 5.93 -6.88 1.96
N VAL A 138 6.29 -7.95 1.25
CA VAL A 138 5.98 -9.36 1.58
C VAL A 138 7.23 -10.24 1.58
N LEU A 139 7.27 -11.27 2.43
CA LEU A 139 8.37 -12.22 2.50
C LEU A 139 8.17 -13.38 1.51
N SER A 140 9.27 -13.86 0.91
CA SER A 140 9.22 -15.08 0.11
C SER A 140 8.87 -16.30 0.94
N HIS A 141 8.33 -17.33 0.30
CA HIS A 141 7.95 -18.58 0.96
C HIS A 141 9.12 -19.34 1.63
N ASP A 142 10.37 -19.01 1.30
CA ASP A 142 11.59 -19.53 1.96
C ASP A 142 12.17 -18.57 3.02
N GLY A 143 11.58 -17.38 3.16
CA GLY A 143 12.00 -16.31 4.07
C GLY A 143 13.37 -15.70 3.74
N ALA A 144 13.95 -15.99 2.57
CA ALA A 144 15.27 -15.49 2.16
C ALA A 144 15.21 -14.09 1.51
N SER A 145 14.02 -13.68 1.04
CA SER A 145 13.83 -12.44 0.31
C SER A 145 12.62 -11.67 0.83
N TYR A 146 12.71 -10.36 0.81
CA TYR A 146 11.62 -9.42 1.07
C TYR A 146 11.36 -8.59 -0.18
N TYR A 147 10.13 -8.58 -0.68
CA TYR A 147 9.74 -7.83 -1.88
C TYR A 147 8.93 -6.61 -1.48
N TYR A 148 9.35 -5.44 -1.93
CA TYR A 148 8.74 -4.17 -1.53
C TYR A 148 8.77 -3.17 -2.68
N LEU A 149 7.94 -2.13 -2.60
CA LEU A 149 7.94 -1.04 -3.56
C LEU A 149 8.78 0.12 -3.02
N SER A 150 9.66 0.68 -3.86
CA SER A 150 10.28 1.98 -3.62
C SER A 150 9.84 2.92 -4.74
N GLY A 151 9.11 3.97 -4.37
CA GLY A 151 8.24 4.68 -5.31
C GLY A 151 7.20 3.69 -5.87
N THR A 152 7.26 3.42 -7.16
CA THR A 152 6.34 2.50 -7.85
C THR A 152 7.06 1.30 -8.50
N ALA A 153 8.34 1.13 -8.21
CA ALA A 153 9.16 0.04 -8.74
C ALA A 153 9.34 -1.06 -7.70
N LEU A 154 9.38 -2.32 -8.16
CA LEU A 154 9.54 -3.49 -7.31
C LEU A 154 11.01 -3.77 -7.02
N TYR A 155 11.35 -3.83 -5.73
CA TYR A 155 12.67 -4.20 -5.23
C TYR A 155 12.59 -5.51 -4.44
N ARG A 156 13.72 -6.21 -4.42
CA ARG A 156 13.99 -7.35 -3.57
C ARG A 156 15.10 -6.98 -2.60
N GLN A 157 14.90 -7.27 -1.32
CA GLN A 157 15.92 -7.22 -0.30
C GLN A 157 16.24 -8.63 0.19
N ASP A 158 17.52 -8.96 0.27
CA ASP A 158 17.97 -10.22 0.88
C ASP A 158 17.90 -10.11 2.41
N THR A 159 17.20 -11.05 3.06
CA THR A 159 16.91 -10.94 4.50
C THR A 159 18.13 -11.21 5.40
N ALA A 160 19.18 -11.84 4.86
CA ALA A 160 20.39 -12.17 5.62
C ALA A 160 21.48 -11.10 5.49
N THR A 161 21.62 -10.50 4.31
CA THR A 161 22.66 -9.51 3.99
C THR A 161 22.15 -8.08 4.05
N GLY A 162 20.84 -7.86 3.82
CA GLY A 162 20.24 -6.55 3.67
C GLY A 162 20.42 -5.94 2.28
N ASP A 163 21.10 -6.63 1.35
CA ASP A 163 21.35 -6.15 -0.01
C ASP A 163 20.04 -5.99 -0.77
N THR A 164 19.86 -4.83 -1.41
CA THR A 164 18.68 -4.49 -2.21
C THR A 164 19.00 -4.54 -3.71
N LEU A 165 18.02 -4.97 -4.49
CA LEU A 165 18.12 -5.04 -5.95
C LEU A 165 16.76 -4.80 -6.61
N LEU A 166 16.77 -3.98 -7.67
CA LEU A 166 15.60 -3.78 -8.53
C LEU A 166 15.23 -5.10 -9.22
N VAL A 167 13.96 -5.50 -9.11
CA VAL A 167 13.42 -6.66 -9.81
C VAL A 167 13.19 -6.30 -11.28
N LYS A 168 13.82 -7.03 -12.19
CA LYS A 168 13.69 -6.78 -13.63
C LYS A 168 12.49 -7.53 -14.18
N LEU A 169 11.55 -6.77 -14.74
CA LEU A 169 10.34 -7.31 -15.36
C LEU A 169 10.39 -7.18 -16.88
N GLU A 170 9.83 -8.13 -17.62
CA GLU A 170 9.78 -8.09 -19.09
C GLU A 170 8.92 -6.90 -19.59
N GLU A 171 7.79 -6.64 -18.94
CA GLU A 171 6.81 -5.61 -19.31
C GLU A 171 7.14 -4.20 -18.76
N ASN A 172 8.22 -4.05 -17.98
CA ASN A 172 8.63 -2.79 -17.32
C ASN A 172 7.43 -2.04 -16.67
N LEU A 173 6.70 -2.73 -15.79
CA LEU A 173 5.50 -2.20 -15.13
C LEU A 173 5.83 -1.32 -13.91
N ARG A 174 4.86 -0.50 -13.50
CA ARG A 174 4.87 0.25 -12.24
C ARG A 174 3.68 -0.17 -11.39
N PHE A 175 3.85 -0.12 -10.08
CA PHE A 175 2.94 -0.72 -9.12
C PHE A 175 2.53 0.27 -8.03
N ALA A 176 1.29 0.15 -7.57
CA ALA A 176 0.78 0.86 -6.42
C ALA A 176 0.90 0.04 -5.14
N PHE A 177 0.83 -1.30 -5.24
CA PHE A 177 0.83 -2.19 -4.08
C PHE A 177 1.40 -3.58 -4.42
N ALA A 178 1.97 -4.24 -3.41
CA ALA A 178 2.37 -5.64 -3.46
C ALA A 178 1.38 -6.50 -2.66
N GLY A 179 0.76 -7.47 -3.32
CA GLY A 179 -0.26 -8.34 -2.74
C GLY A 179 0.31 -9.65 -2.20
N GLU A 180 -0.42 -10.74 -2.40
CA GLU A 180 -0.06 -12.06 -1.89
C GLU A 180 1.17 -12.65 -2.59
N TYR A 181 1.98 -13.38 -1.81
CA TYR A 181 3.10 -14.18 -2.32
C TYR A 181 2.71 -15.65 -2.36
N HIS A 182 2.97 -16.34 -3.47
CA HIS A 182 2.56 -17.73 -3.64
C HIS A 182 3.21 -18.65 -2.58
N PRO A 183 2.44 -19.54 -1.92
CA PRO A 183 2.90 -20.28 -0.74
C PRO A 183 4.05 -21.27 -1.00
N THR A 184 4.30 -21.65 -2.26
CA THR A 184 5.34 -22.62 -2.63
C THR A 184 6.15 -22.27 -3.87
N GLU A 185 5.86 -21.15 -4.54
CA GLU A 185 6.49 -20.78 -5.81
C GLU A 185 6.93 -19.32 -5.74
N ASN A 186 7.90 -18.93 -6.57
CA ASN A 186 8.39 -17.56 -6.62
C ASN A 186 7.48 -16.68 -7.47
N VAL A 187 6.20 -16.59 -7.08
CA VAL A 187 5.16 -15.83 -7.80
C VAL A 187 4.54 -14.80 -6.86
N LEU A 188 4.38 -13.58 -7.34
CA LEU A 188 3.87 -12.45 -6.54
C LEU A 188 2.73 -11.75 -7.27
N GLU A 189 1.66 -11.47 -6.53
CA GLU A 189 0.60 -10.55 -6.92
C GLU A 189 1.06 -9.10 -6.77
N LEU A 190 0.79 -8.28 -7.77
CA LEU A 190 1.08 -6.86 -7.74
C LEU A 190 -0.10 -6.08 -8.33
N TRP A 191 -0.42 -4.94 -7.75
CA TRP A 191 -1.41 -4.04 -8.31
C TRP A 191 -0.67 -3.03 -9.19
N CYS A 192 -0.84 -3.17 -10.50
CA CYS A 192 -0.13 -2.38 -11.48
C CYS A 192 -0.87 -1.07 -11.78
N MET A 193 -0.13 0.02 -11.94
CA MET A 193 -0.70 1.30 -12.33
C MET A 193 -1.09 1.25 -13.81
N LEU A 194 -2.32 1.65 -14.13
CA LEU A 194 -2.80 1.68 -15.52
C LEU A 194 -2.39 2.96 -16.26
N SER A 195 -2.23 4.05 -15.50
CA SER A 195 -1.81 5.35 -15.98
C SER A 195 -0.80 5.96 -15.01
N PRO A 196 0.17 6.76 -15.46
CA PRO A 196 1.00 7.57 -14.57
C PRO A 196 0.21 8.71 -13.89
N TYR A 197 -1.02 8.99 -14.36
CA TYR A 197 -1.86 10.11 -13.95
C TYR A 197 -3.10 9.69 -13.13
N SER A 198 -3.35 8.38 -12.97
CA SER A 198 -4.52 7.86 -12.28
C SER A 198 -4.14 6.96 -11.12
N SER A 199 -5.00 6.89 -10.11
CA SER A 199 -4.94 5.88 -9.05
C SER A 199 -5.59 4.56 -9.46
N GLU A 200 -6.23 4.49 -10.64
CA GLU A 200 -6.78 3.26 -11.19
C GLU A 200 -5.69 2.22 -11.37
N CYS A 201 -5.93 1.05 -10.79
CA CYS A 201 -5.03 -0.07 -10.81
C CYS A 201 -5.63 -1.22 -11.63
N GLY A 202 -4.74 -1.96 -12.26
CA GLY A 202 -4.96 -3.31 -12.70
C GLY A 202 -4.25 -4.30 -11.78
N MET A 203 -4.21 -5.56 -12.19
CA MET A 203 -3.56 -6.62 -11.43
C MET A 203 -2.57 -7.35 -12.32
N ALA A 204 -1.41 -7.68 -11.75
CA ALA A 204 -0.35 -8.45 -12.35
C ALA A 204 0.01 -9.63 -11.45
N LEU A 205 0.26 -10.79 -12.06
CA LEU A 205 0.88 -11.94 -11.39
C LEU A 205 2.23 -12.17 -12.05
N VAL A 206 3.31 -12.13 -11.27
CA VAL A 206 4.68 -12.14 -11.81
C VAL A 206 5.46 -13.34 -11.28
N ASP A 207 6.08 -14.08 -12.19
CA ASP A 207 7.15 -15.04 -11.85
C ASP A 207 8.45 -14.27 -11.62
N LEU A 208 8.91 -14.28 -10.37
CA LEU A 208 10.07 -13.51 -9.91
C LEU A 208 11.41 -14.13 -10.32
N ASP A 209 11.46 -15.41 -10.66
CA ASP A 209 12.68 -16.05 -11.15
C ASP A 209 13.01 -15.60 -12.57
N SER A 210 11.97 -15.43 -13.41
CA SER A 210 12.13 -15.03 -14.81
C SER A 210 11.82 -13.56 -15.09
N GLY A 211 11.09 -12.88 -14.20
CA GLY A 211 10.59 -11.51 -14.39
C GLY A 211 9.38 -11.43 -15.33
N LYS A 212 8.72 -12.55 -15.63
CA LYS A 212 7.60 -12.62 -16.58
C LYS A 212 6.26 -12.36 -15.91
N CYS A 213 5.41 -11.56 -16.54
CA CYS A 213 4.00 -11.53 -16.19
C CYS A 213 3.31 -12.83 -16.65
N LEU A 214 2.70 -13.54 -15.70
CA LEU A 214 1.83 -14.69 -15.92
C LEU A 214 0.39 -14.26 -16.17
N MET A 215 -0.01 -13.13 -15.57
CA MET A 215 -1.29 -12.47 -15.73
C MET A 215 -1.07 -10.96 -15.68
N LEU A 216 -1.76 -10.21 -16.53
CA LEU A 216 -1.80 -8.75 -16.51
C LEU A 216 -3.15 -8.28 -17.06
N GLN A 217 -3.92 -7.59 -16.22
CA GLN A 217 -5.30 -7.18 -16.51
C GLN A 217 -5.57 -5.77 -15.99
N ASP A 218 -6.51 -5.07 -16.63
CA ASP A 218 -6.92 -3.70 -16.29
C ASP A 218 -7.95 -3.63 -15.16
N THR A 219 -8.31 -4.78 -14.58
CA THR A 219 -9.30 -4.88 -13.52
C THR A 219 -8.67 -5.50 -12.28
N VAL A 220 -8.85 -4.86 -11.12
CA VAL A 220 -8.52 -5.47 -9.82
C VAL A 220 -9.67 -6.37 -9.39
N GLN A 221 -9.34 -7.57 -8.95
CA GLN A 221 -10.26 -8.54 -8.39
C GLN A 221 -9.63 -9.11 -7.11
N GLY A 222 -10.44 -9.52 -6.14
CA GLY A 222 -9.90 -10.19 -4.95
C GLY A 222 -9.26 -11.52 -5.36
N MET A 223 -7.93 -11.59 -5.36
CA MET A 223 -7.19 -12.80 -5.72
C MET A 223 -6.87 -13.60 -4.47
N SER A 224 -6.85 -14.93 -4.59
CA SER A 224 -6.18 -15.78 -3.60
C SER A 224 -5.56 -17.00 -4.27
N PHE A 225 -4.41 -17.44 -3.75
CA PHE A 225 -3.81 -18.72 -4.13
C PHE A 225 -4.61 -19.90 -3.56
N THR A 226 -4.86 -20.90 -4.40
CA THR A 226 -5.66 -22.09 -4.08
C THR A 226 -4.85 -23.36 -4.35
N GLU A 227 -5.37 -24.51 -3.93
CA GLU A 227 -4.73 -25.81 -4.14
C GLU A 227 -4.41 -26.10 -5.63
N TYR A 228 -5.23 -25.58 -6.56
CA TYR A 228 -5.14 -25.91 -7.99
C TYR A 228 -4.68 -24.73 -8.88
N GLY A 229 -4.41 -23.55 -8.30
CA GLY A 229 -4.09 -22.34 -9.05
C GLY A 229 -4.58 -21.09 -8.33
N ILE A 230 -5.14 -20.13 -9.07
CA ILE A 230 -5.71 -18.91 -8.47
C ILE A 230 -7.24 -18.93 -8.45
N SER A 231 -7.80 -18.15 -7.54
CA SER A 231 -9.19 -17.72 -7.54
C SER A 231 -9.28 -16.20 -7.67
N LEU A 232 -10.33 -15.71 -8.33
CA LEU A 232 -10.62 -14.31 -8.56
C LEU A 232 -12.07 -14.01 -8.16
N ARG A 233 -12.23 -13.07 -7.25
CA ARG A 233 -13.50 -12.62 -6.68
C ARG A 233 -13.90 -11.28 -7.29
N SER A 234 -15.14 -11.21 -7.80
CA SER A 234 -15.76 -9.95 -8.24
C SER A 234 -17.09 -9.74 -7.52
N PHE A 235 -17.27 -8.53 -7.00
CA PHE A 235 -18.50 -8.11 -6.32
C PHE A 235 -19.48 -7.45 -7.29
N LYS A 236 -20.76 -7.81 -7.19
CA LYS A 236 -21.85 -7.13 -7.89
C LYS A 236 -22.62 -6.30 -6.87
N GLU A 237 -22.47 -4.97 -6.92
CA GLU A 237 -23.31 -3.95 -6.28
C GLU A 237 -23.97 -4.41 -4.95
N GLU A 238 -23.14 -4.86 -3.98
CA GLU A 238 -23.53 -5.24 -2.61
C GLU A 238 -24.42 -6.50 -2.42
N GLU A 239 -24.82 -7.20 -3.48
CA GLU A 239 -25.80 -8.30 -3.40
C GLU A 239 -25.18 -9.71 -3.50
N SER A 240 -24.15 -9.90 -4.35
CA SER A 240 -23.57 -11.23 -4.57
C SER A 240 -22.12 -11.21 -5.07
N CYS A 241 -21.43 -12.34 -4.91
CA CYS A 241 -20.07 -12.56 -5.39
C CYS A 241 -20.05 -13.54 -6.57
N ASP A 242 -19.33 -13.17 -7.62
CA ASP A 242 -18.94 -14.10 -8.68
C ASP A 242 -17.50 -14.56 -8.41
N LEU A 243 -17.27 -15.88 -8.44
CA LEU A 243 -15.99 -16.50 -8.17
C LEU A 243 -15.51 -17.28 -9.38
N ARG A 244 -14.37 -16.87 -9.94
CA ARG A 244 -13.65 -17.62 -10.97
C ARG A 244 -12.47 -18.35 -10.32
N TYR A 245 -12.32 -19.65 -10.54
CA TYR A 245 -11.25 -20.42 -9.89
C TYR A 245 -10.74 -21.57 -10.75
N ALA A 246 -9.49 -21.97 -10.52
CA ALA A 246 -8.91 -23.18 -11.10
C ALA A 246 -9.47 -24.44 -10.41
N ALA A 247 -9.91 -25.42 -11.19
CA ALA A 247 -10.38 -26.71 -10.70
C ALA A 247 -9.31 -27.81 -10.84
N GLU A 248 -9.49 -28.93 -10.14
CA GLU A 248 -8.56 -30.08 -10.12
C GLU A 248 -8.22 -30.64 -11.52
N ASP A 249 -9.13 -30.50 -12.49
CA ASP A 249 -8.92 -30.95 -13.87
C ASP A 249 -8.08 -29.98 -14.73
N GLY A 250 -7.61 -28.87 -14.13
CA GLY A 250 -6.83 -27.81 -14.78
C GLY A 250 -7.68 -26.82 -15.60
N THR A 251 -9.01 -26.94 -15.58
CA THR A 251 -9.91 -25.95 -16.19
C THR A 251 -10.25 -24.82 -15.22
N TYR A 252 -10.63 -23.66 -15.77
CA TYR A 252 -11.20 -22.59 -14.95
C TYR A 252 -12.72 -22.71 -14.93
N ARG A 253 -13.28 -22.44 -13.76
CA ARG A 253 -14.72 -22.48 -13.49
C ARG A 253 -15.20 -21.11 -13.02
N LEU A 254 -16.44 -20.75 -13.35
CA LEU A 254 -17.14 -19.57 -12.87
C LEU A 254 -18.37 -20.01 -12.10
N ALA A 255 -18.43 -19.63 -10.82
CA ALA A 255 -19.62 -19.74 -10.00
C ALA A 255 -20.17 -18.34 -9.77
N THR A 256 -21.41 -18.12 -10.22
CA THR A 256 -22.07 -16.82 -10.11
C THR A 256 -23.05 -16.78 -8.95
N GLU A 257 -23.34 -15.58 -8.46
CA GLU A 257 -24.38 -15.32 -7.46
C GLU A 257 -24.15 -16.13 -6.17
N LEU A 258 -22.90 -16.21 -5.71
CA LEU A 258 -22.57 -16.82 -4.43
C LEU A 258 -22.85 -15.83 -3.29
N GLY A 259 -23.79 -16.20 -2.40
CA GLY A 259 -24.19 -15.40 -1.24
C GLY A 259 -25.28 -14.36 -1.54
N ASP A 260 -26.02 -13.96 -0.50
CA ASP A 260 -27.26 -13.18 -0.62
C ASP A 260 -27.24 -11.77 0.02
N THR A 261 -26.14 -11.26 0.60
CA THR A 261 -25.96 -9.84 1.02
C THR A 261 -24.66 -9.59 1.79
N ALA A 262 -24.02 -8.42 1.56
CA ALA A 262 -23.11 -7.61 2.40
C ALA A 262 -21.93 -8.24 3.20
N MET A 263 -21.79 -9.57 3.25
CA MET A 263 -20.71 -10.26 3.98
C MET A 263 -19.82 -11.02 2.99
N GLU A 264 -18.51 -10.82 3.13
CA GLU A 264 -17.51 -11.26 2.17
C GLU A 264 -17.29 -12.78 2.22
N LEU A 265 -17.19 -13.39 1.03
CA LEU A 265 -16.72 -14.76 0.87
C LEU A 265 -15.18 -14.71 0.91
N GLU A 266 -14.59 -15.25 1.95
CA GLU A 266 -13.15 -15.27 2.14
C GLU A 266 -12.54 -16.60 1.74
N MET A 267 -11.50 -16.53 0.92
CA MET A 267 -10.78 -17.71 0.47
C MET A 267 -9.83 -18.19 1.55
N ILE A 268 -9.78 -19.51 1.76
CA ILE A 268 -8.78 -20.10 2.65
C ILE A 268 -7.55 -20.42 1.79
N GLU A 269 -6.48 -19.66 2.02
CA GLU A 269 -5.26 -19.71 1.20
C GLU A 269 -4.70 -21.13 1.07
N GLY A 270 -4.24 -21.47 -0.15
CA GLY A 270 -3.66 -22.76 -0.49
C GLY A 270 -4.67 -23.92 -0.52
N SER A 271 -5.97 -23.66 -0.40
CA SER A 271 -7.03 -24.67 -0.33
C SER A 271 -8.08 -24.52 -1.44
N GLN A 272 -9.02 -25.45 -1.50
CA GLN A 272 -10.22 -25.39 -2.35
C GLN A 272 -11.47 -24.91 -1.61
N TYR A 273 -11.30 -24.28 -0.45
CA TYR A 273 -12.39 -23.89 0.43
C TYR A 273 -12.47 -22.38 0.61
N ALA A 274 -13.68 -21.91 0.90
CA ALA A 274 -13.94 -20.52 1.23
C ALA A 274 -14.95 -20.44 2.38
N TYR A 275 -14.78 -19.47 3.26
CA TYR A 275 -15.72 -19.18 4.33
C TYR A 275 -16.64 -18.02 3.95
N ARG A 276 -17.89 -18.15 4.37
CA ARG A 276 -18.80 -17.02 4.48
C ARG A 276 -19.18 -16.85 5.94
N SER A 277 -18.85 -15.69 6.51
CA SER A 277 -19.39 -15.34 7.82
C SER A 277 -20.83 -14.89 7.65
N GLY A 278 -21.78 -15.58 8.29
CA GLY A 278 -23.07 -14.97 8.58
C GLY A 278 -22.82 -13.73 9.45
N GLY A 279 -23.51 -12.61 9.18
CA GLY A 279 -23.42 -11.42 10.03
C GLY A 279 -23.86 -11.68 11.48
N ASP A 280 -24.11 -10.64 12.27
CA ASP A 280 -24.46 -10.78 13.69
C ASP A 280 -25.58 -11.82 13.96
N GLY A 281 -25.19 -12.99 14.46
CA GLY A 281 -26.08 -14.10 14.81
C GLY A 281 -26.39 -15.11 13.69
N GLY A 282 -25.80 -14.98 12.50
CA GLY A 282 -25.90 -15.94 11.39
C GLY A 282 -24.94 -17.12 11.54
N GLY A 283 -25.33 -18.30 11.05
CA GLY A 283 -24.44 -19.45 10.94
C GLY A 283 -23.33 -19.21 9.91
N GLN A 284 -22.21 -19.89 10.05
CA GLN A 284 -21.13 -19.87 9.04
C GLN A 284 -21.42 -20.86 7.93
N GLU A 285 -20.85 -20.62 6.76
CA GLU A 285 -20.90 -21.58 5.66
C GLU A 285 -19.50 -21.82 5.11
N LEU A 286 -19.17 -23.10 4.96
CA LEU A 286 -17.97 -23.53 4.26
C LEU A 286 -18.37 -23.91 2.83
N TYR A 287 -17.73 -23.26 1.87
CA TYR A 287 -17.86 -23.56 0.45
C TYR A 287 -16.71 -24.46 0.02
N ARG A 288 -17.01 -25.45 -0.82
CA ARG A 288 -16.02 -26.30 -1.49
C ARG A 288 -16.08 -26.04 -2.99
N LEU A 289 -14.96 -25.59 -3.53
CA LEU A 289 -14.77 -25.28 -4.93
C LEU A 289 -14.38 -26.55 -5.69
N GLY A 290 -15.08 -26.83 -6.77
CA GLY A 290 -14.82 -28.00 -7.62
C GLY A 290 -15.56 -27.90 -8.94
N GLN A 291 -15.93 -29.04 -9.53
CA GLN A 291 -16.77 -29.08 -10.74
C GLN A 291 -18.17 -28.48 -10.53
N THR A 292 -18.61 -28.44 -9.27
CA THR A 292 -19.78 -27.70 -8.80
C THR A 292 -19.40 -27.08 -7.47
N VAL A 293 -19.99 -25.93 -7.12
CA VAL A 293 -19.78 -25.37 -5.78
C VAL A 293 -20.72 -26.07 -4.81
N GLY A 294 -20.13 -26.66 -3.78
CA GLY A 294 -20.87 -27.21 -2.64
C GLY A 294 -20.81 -26.25 -1.47
N HIS A 295 -21.86 -26.18 -0.68
CA HIS A 295 -21.89 -25.46 0.58
C HIS A 295 -22.22 -26.42 1.73
N CYS A 296 -21.67 -26.15 2.91
CA CYS A 296 -21.95 -26.85 4.15
C CYS A 296 -22.15 -25.80 5.25
N ALA A 297 -23.31 -25.82 5.91
CA ALA A 297 -23.52 -25.01 7.10
C ALA A 297 -22.60 -25.48 8.22
N MET A 298 -21.95 -24.53 8.89
CA MET A 298 -21.01 -24.74 9.98
C MET A 298 -21.60 -24.12 11.25
N ASP A 299 -21.76 -24.95 12.27
CA ASP A 299 -22.14 -24.53 13.61
C ASP A 299 -20.87 -24.16 14.40
N GLY A 300 -20.92 -23.10 15.23
CA GLY A 300 -19.86 -22.92 16.25
C GLY A 300 -19.50 -21.50 16.66
N GLY A 301 -19.92 -20.47 15.93
CA GLY A 301 -19.62 -19.07 16.25
C GLY A 301 -19.46 -18.22 14.98
N MET A 302 -18.79 -17.07 15.09
CA MET A 302 -18.31 -16.24 13.97
C MET A 302 -16.84 -16.59 13.69
N GLU A 303 -16.46 -16.72 12.43
CA GLU A 303 -15.09 -17.11 12.07
C GLU A 303 -14.23 -15.86 12.12
N LEU A 304 -13.04 -15.99 12.71
CA LEU A 304 -12.13 -14.85 12.88
C LEU A 304 -10.86 -15.01 12.07
N ASN A 305 -10.36 -16.24 11.96
CA ASN A 305 -9.15 -16.59 11.24
C ASN A 305 -9.12 -18.10 10.98
N SER A 306 -8.62 -18.51 9.81
CA SER A 306 -8.60 -19.88 9.33
C SER A 306 -7.32 -20.20 8.57
N CYS A 307 -6.79 -21.41 8.73
CA CYS A 307 -5.63 -21.86 7.95
C CYS A 307 -5.80 -23.30 7.47
N TRP A 308 -5.29 -23.56 6.27
CA TRP A 308 -5.30 -24.89 5.67
C TRP A 308 -4.03 -25.65 5.98
N LEU A 309 -4.17 -26.93 6.38
CA LEU A 309 -3.05 -27.85 6.60
C LEU A 309 -3.00 -28.86 5.44
N PRO A 310 -2.23 -28.59 4.37
CA PRO A 310 -2.32 -29.35 3.12
C PRO A 310 -1.92 -30.82 3.26
N GLU A 311 -0.91 -31.18 4.07
CA GLU A 311 -0.52 -32.59 4.21
C GLU A 311 -1.52 -33.40 5.04
N ALA A 312 -2.23 -32.74 5.95
CA ALA A 312 -3.27 -33.36 6.76
C ALA A 312 -4.66 -33.34 6.09
N GLN A 313 -4.86 -32.47 5.10
CA GLN A 313 -6.15 -32.15 4.52
C GLN A 313 -7.17 -31.71 5.59
N VAL A 314 -6.69 -30.88 6.52
CA VAL A 314 -7.46 -30.39 7.67
C VAL A 314 -7.47 -28.87 7.65
N LEU A 315 -8.62 -28.31 7.95
CA LEU A 315 -8.83 -26.89 8.14
C LEU A 315 -8.84 -26.58 9.64
N VAL A 316 -8.15 -25.54 10.06
CA VAL A 316 -8.12 -25.08 11.46
C VAL A 316 -8.74 -23.70 11.50
N ASN A 317 -9.68 -23.48 12.43
CA ASN A 317 -10.38 -22.20 12.55
C ASN A 317 -10.38 -21.71 13.99
N VAL A 318 -10.34 -20.39 14.12
CA VAL A 318 -10.70 -19.69 15.35
C VAL A 318 -12.11 -19.13 15.20
N LEU A 319 -12.98 -19.52 16.13
CA LEU A 319 -14.36 -19.06 16.20
C LEU A 319 -14.58 -18.18 17.43
N TYR A 320 -15.32 -17.08 17.26
CA TYR A 320 -15.85 -16.28 18.36
C TYR A 320 -17.28 -16.68 18.72
N ARG A 321 -17.49 -17.07 19.98
CA ARG A 321 -18.83 -17.37 20.50
C ARG A 321 -19.40 -16.14 21.20
N GLN A 322 -20.25 -15.38 20.49
CA GLN A 322 -20.89 -14.17 21.04
C GLN A 322 -21.58 -14.42 22.39
N GLY A 323 -22.24 -15.56 22.57
CA GLY A 323 -22.95 -15.88 23.81
C GLY A 323 -22.06 -16.05 25.05
N SER A 324 -20.81 -16.50 24.88
CA SER A 324 -19.84 -16.68 25.98
C SER A 324 -18.72 -15.64 25.98
N GLY A 325 -18.58 -14.85 24.92
CA GLY A 325 -17.48 -13.93 24.72
C GLY A 325 -16.12 -14.62 24.61
N SER A 326 -16.10 -15.89 24.19
CA SER A 326 -14.89 -16.73 24.18
C SER A 326 -14.44 -17.09 22.77
N TYR A 327 -13.12 -17.20 22.59
CA TYR A 327 -12.49 -17.74 21.39
C TYR A 327 -12.36 -19.25 21.50
N VAL A 328 -12.58 -19.96 20.39
CA VAL A 328 -12.57 -21.42 20.33
C VAL A 328 -11.79 -21.87 19.11
N LEU A 329 -10.81 -22.75 19.32
CA LEU A 329 -10.06 -23.37 18.23
C LEU A 329 -10.76 -24.65 17.79
N THR A 330 -10.95 -24.82 16.49
CA THR A 330 -11.56 -26.01 15.91
C THR A 330 -10.72 -26.59 14.79
N ALA A 331 -10.69 -27.91 14.69
CA ALA A 331 -10.12 -28.63 13.56
C ALA A 331 -11.26 -29.30 12.78
N VAL A 332 -11.30 -29.03 11.49
CA VAL A 332 -12.32 -29.50 10.54
C VAL A 332 -11.66 -30.46 9.56
N ASP A 333 -12.26 -31.64 9.38
CA ASP A 333 -11.91 -32.61 8.34
C ASP A 333 -12.99 -32.54 7.25
N PRO A 334 -12.77 -31.77 6.17
CA PRO A 334 -13.82 -31.53 5.17
C PRO A 334 -14.26 -32.80 4.44
N ALA A 335 -13.44 -33.85 4.41
CA ALA A 335 -13.80 -35.12 3.79
C ALA A 335 -14.91 -35.86 4.55
N GLN A 336 -15.14 -35.51 5.82
CA GLN A 336 -16.22 -36.04 6.64
C GLN A 336 -17.48 -35.16 6.63
N LEU A 337 -17.44 -33.99 5.99
CA LEU A 337 -18.59 -33.10 5.84
C LEU A 337 -19.47 -33.51 4.64
N THR A 338 -20.75 -33.14 4.72
CA THR A 338 -21.70 -33.31 3.62
C THR A 338 -21.96 -31.94 3.01
N PHE A 339 -21.64 -31.79 1.72
CA PHE A 339 -21.87 -30.56 0.97
C PHE A 339 -23.10 -30.69 0.07
N GLU A 340 -23.95 -29.68 0.09
CA GLU A 340 -25.07 -29.53 -0.83
C GLU A 340 -24.65 -28.63 -1.99
N THR A 341 -24.93 -29.02 -3.23
CA THR A 341 -24.61 -28.19 -4.40
C THR A 341 -25.45 -26.92 -4.40
N CYS A 342 -24.81 -25.75 -4.45
CA CYS A 342 -25.49 -24.45 -4.49
C CYS A 342 -25.35 -23.71 -5.83
N SER A 343 -24.27 -23.95 -6.59
CA SER A 343 -24.07 -23.29 -7.88
C SER A 343 -23.50 -24.25 -8.93
N ALA A 344 -23.94 -24.06 -10.18
CA ALA A 344 -23.35 -24.73 -11.33
C ALA A 344 -22.08 -23.99 -11.71
N ALA A 345 -20.92 -24.59 -11.43
CA ALA A 345 -19.63 -23.99 -11.76
C ALA A 345 -19.35 -24.19 -13.26
N GLU A 346 -19.69 -23.19 -14.07
CA GLU A 346 -19.57 -23.28 -15.53
C GLU A 346 -18.11 -23.19 -15.96
N GLU A 347 -17.71 -23.94 -17.00
CA GLU A 347 -16.37 -23.79 -17.56
C GLU A 347 -16.21 -22.41 -18.19
N THR A 348 -15.08 -21.75 -17.90
CA THR A 348 -14.79 -20.39 -18.37
C THR A 348 -13.35 -20.32 -18.88
N PRO A 349 -13.02 -19.39 -19.79
CA PRO A 349 -11.64 -19.18 -20.22
C PRO A 349 -10.72 -18.89 -19.04
N SER A 350 -9.45 -19.29 -19.17
CA SER A 350 -8.45 -18.98 -18.17
C SER A 350 -8.27 -17.46 -18.04
N PRO A 351 -8.21 -16.90 -16.82
CA PRO A 351 -7.86 -15.52 -16.58
C PRO A 351 -6.36 -15.24 -16.76
N MET A 352 -5.52 -16.28 -16.83
CA MET A 352 -4.06 -16.20 -16.98
C MET A 352 -3.66 -15.69 -18.37
N THR A 353 -3.91 -14.41 -18.58
CA THR A 353 -3.73 -13.68 -19.83
C THR A 353 -2.95 -12.41 -19.54
N VAL A 354 -2.11 -12.00 -20.48
CA VAL A 354 -1.26 -10.83 -20.33
C VAL A 354 -1.70 -9.80 -21.35
N ASP A 355 -2.36 -8.73 -20.89
CA ASP A 355 -2.72 -7.61 -21.73
C ASP A 355 -1.48 -6.72 -21.99
N GLN A 356 -0.89 -6.94 -23.17
CA GLN A 356 0.30 -6.21 -23.62
C GLN A 356 0.03 -4.73 -23.93
N SER A 357 -1.23 -4.29 -23.97
CA SER A 357 -1.58 -2.89 -24.18
C SER A 357 -1.37 -2.03 -22.93
N ILE A 358 -1.51 -2.59 -21.73
CA ILE A 358 -1.36 -1.86 -20.46
C ILE A 358 -0.03 -1.12 -20.36
N PRO A 359 1.15 -1.76 -20.50
CA PRO A 359 2.41 -1.04 -20.45
C PRO A 359 2.54 -0.04 -21.61
N GLN A 360 1.99 -0.33 -22.79
CA GLN A 360 2.07 0.58 -23.94
C GLN A 360 1.27 1.85 -23.72
N VAL A 361 0.08 1.75 -23.11
CA VAL A 361 -0.75 2.89 -22.72
C VAL A 361 -0.02 3.70 -21.66
N TYR A 362 0.38 3.09 -20.54
CA TYR A 362 1.10 3.76 -19.46
C TYR A 362 2.30 4.58 -19.96
N TRP A 363 3.20 3.93 -20.73
CA TRP A 363 4.41 4.58 -21.24
C TRP A 363 4.10 5.57 -22.38
N GLY A 364 3.04 5.34 -23.14
CA GLY A 364 2.57 6.26 -24.19
C GLY A 364 2.02 7.58 -23.61
N GLU A 365 1.22 7.48 -22.55
CA GLU A 365 0.71 8.65 -21.80
C GLU A 365 1.88 9.44 -21.20
N LEU A 366 2.85 8.74 -20.59
CA LEU A 366 4.03 9.38 -20.02
C LEU A 366 4.95 10.00 -21.08
N ALA A 367 5.04 9.44 -22.28
CA ALA A 367 5.79 10.09 -23.36
C ALA A 367 5.14 11.42 -23.77
N GLY A 368 3.82 11.51 -23.64
CA GLY A 368 3.02 12.62 -24.14
C GLY A 368 2.77 12.50 -25.63
N GLY A 369 1.56 12.87 -26.07
CA GLY A 369 1.18 12.83 -27.49
C GLY A 369 1.96 13.83 -28.37
N GLU A 370 1.86 13.66 -29.68
CA GLU A 370 2.43 14.60 -30.65
C GLU A 370 1.78 15.98 -30.54
N LEU A 371 2.60 17.04 -30.58
CA LEU A 371 2.14 18.43 -30.65
C LEU A 371 2.01 18.89 -32.11
N PRO A 372 1.12 19.86 -32.39
CA PRO A 372 1.02 20.51 -33.70
C PRO A 372 2.37 21.08 -34.20
N ASP A 373 2.57 21.12 -35.53
CA ASP A 373 3.82 21.58 -36.14
C ASP A 373 4.24 23.01 -35.70
N ASN A 374 3.28 23.90 -35.44
CA ASN A 374 3.54 25.26 -34.98
C ASN A 374 4.00 25.35 -33.51
N MET A 375 3.94 24.25 -32.75
CA MET A 375 4.37 24.17 -31.34
C MET A 375 5.78 23.60 -31.17
N GLN A 376 6.44 23.16 -32.24
CA GLN A 376 7.73 22.47 -32.15
C GLN A 376 8.86 23.34 -31.57
N GLU A 377 8.85 24.65 -31.87
CA GLU A 377 9.82 25.58 -31.25
C GLU A 377 9.61 25.73 -29.74
N LEU A 378 8.36 25.73 -29.28
CA LEU A 378 8.02 25.76 -27.85
C LEU A 378 8.39 24.46 -27.16
N ARG A 379 8.12 23.31 -27.80
CA ARG A 379 8.54 22.01 -27.29
C ARG A 379 10.06 21.96 -27.11
N HIS A 380 10.82 22.39 -28.11
CA HIS A 380 12.27 22.51 -28.00
C HIS A 380 12.74 23.50 -26.92
N TYR A 381 11.95 24.53 -26.61
CA TYR A 381 12.27 25.41 -25.50
C TYR A 381 12.03 24.71 -24.16
N ALA A 382 10.86 24.11 -23.98
CA ALA A 382 10.52 23.32 -22.80
C ALA A 382 11.54 22.20 -22.55
N ASP A 383 11.96 21.45 -23.57
CA ASP A 383 12.98 20.40 -23.44
C ASP A 383 14.31 20.93 -22.88
N ARG A 384 14.72 22.15 -23.28
CA ARG A 384 15.92 22.80 -22.71
C ARG A 384 15.74 23.15 -21.23
N LEU A 385 14.55 23.56 -20.82
CA LEU A 385 14.25 23.85 -19.42
C LEU A 385 14.20 22.56 -18.60
N GLU A 386 13.59 21.51 -19.13
CA GLU A 386 13.55 20.17 -18.52
C GLU A 386 14.97 19.63 -18.29
N GLU A 387 15.86 19.72 -19.29
CA GLU A 387 17.27 19.31 -19.16
C GLU A 387 18.03 20.19 -18.15
N LYS A 388 17.86 21.51 -18.23
CA LYS A 388 18.58 22.47 -17.36
C LYS A 388 18.19 22.35 -15.90
N TYR A 389 16.91 22.16 -15.61
CA TYR A 389 16.37 22.22 -14.24
C TYR A 389 15.95 20.86 -13.68
N SER A 390 15.96 19.78 -14.47
CA SER A 390 15.46 18.46 -14.07
C SER A 390 13.96 18.41 -13.75
N VAL A 391 13.16 19.24 -14.42
CA VAL A 391 11.68 19.27 -14.34
C VAL A 391 11.06 18.56 -15.54
N SER A 392 9.73 18.41 -15.55
CA SER A 392 8.93 18.00 -16.73
C SER A 392 7.93 19.10 -17.09
N ILE A 393 7.61 19.27 -18.36
CA ILE A 393 6.71 20.32 -18.85
C ILE A 393 5.78 19.71 -19.89
N ARG A 394 4.47 19.89 -19.74
CA ARG A 394 3.47 19.52 -20.77
C ARG A 394 2.91 20.76 -21.41
N LEU A 395 2.62 20.70 -22.70
CA LEU A 395 2.11 21.85 -23.45
C LEU A 395 0.78 21.47 -24.12
N SER A 396 -0.14 22.43 -24.23
CA SER A 396 -1.33 22.28 -25.09
C SER A 396 -2.11 21.00 -24.74
N SER A 397 -2.44 20.18 -25.74
CA SER A 397 -3.16 18.91 -25.55
C SER A 397 -2.44 17.89 -24.66
N GLN A 398 -1.13 18.01 -24.45
CA GLN A 398 -0.38 17.12 -23.55
C GLN A 398 -0.75 17.35 -22.08
N CYS A 399 -1.34 18.50 -21.73
CA CYS A 399 -1.79 18.78 -20.36
C CYS A 399 -3.06 18.01 -19.99
N ALA A 400 -3.82 17.48 -20.96
CA ALA A 400 -5.17 16.96 -20.72
C ALA A 400 -5.22 15.82 -19.68
N GLN A 401 -4.39 14.79 -19.82
CA GLN A 401 -4.39 13.66 -18.86
C GLN A 401 -3.82 14.04 -17.49
N PRO A 402 -2.69 14.75 -17.38
CA PRO A 402 -2.24 15.29 -16.09
C PRO A 402 -3.30 16.17 -15.41
N CYS A 403 -3.99 17.03 -16.16
CA CYS A 403 -5.04 17.89 -15.60
C CYS A 403 -6.25 17.09 -15.10
N GLN A 404 -6.59 15.95 -15.71
CA GLN A 404 -7.67 15.09 -15.20
C GLN A 404 -7.34 14.48 -13.84
N ALA A 405 -6.04 14.28 -13.55
CA ALA A 405 -5.58 13.74 -12.27
C ALA A 405 -5.91 14.63 -11.07
N SER A 406 -6.14 15.93 -11.27
CA SER A 406 -6.52 16.84 -10.18
C SER A 406 -7.94 16.59 -9.68
N GLY A 407 -8.80 15.96 -10.49
CA GLY A 407 -10.25 15.88 -10.23
C GLY A 407 -11.01 17.19 -10.49
N GLU A 408 -10.30 18.25 -10.88
CA GLU A 408 -10.83 19.60 -11.05
C GLU A 408 -11.05 19.96 -12.53
N GLU A 409 -11.95 20.91 -12.81
CA GLU A 409 -12.20 21.39 -14.18
C GLU A 409 -11.11 22.39 -14.61
N ILE A 410 -10.06 21.88 -15.24
CA ILE A 410 -8.94 22.68 -15.79
C ILE A 410 -9.01 22.70 -17.31
N VAL A 411 -9.01 23.90 -17.91
CA VAL A 411 -9.10 24.09 -19.36
C VAL A 411 -7.70 24.17 -19.96
N THR A 412 -7.36 23.23 -20.86
CA THR A 412 -6.08 23.24 -21.57
C THR A 412 -6.06 24.30 -22.68
N THR A 413 -4.86 24.75 -23.07
CA THR A 413 -4.70 25.85 -24.04
C THR A 413 -5.21 25.51 -25.44
N ASP A 414 -5.21 24.24 -25.86
CA ASP A 414 -5.79 23.78 -27.14
C ASP A 414 -7.32 23.84 -27.15
N GLN A 415 -7.96 23.76 -25.98
CA GLN A 415 -9.42 23.76 -25.84
C GLN A 415 -10.00 25.16 -25.68
N ALA A 416 -9.19 26.11 -25.22
CA ALA A 416 -9.64 27.46 -24.85
C ALA A 416 -9.91 28.40 -26.04
N GLY A 417 -9.47 28.06 -27.25
CA GLY A 417 -9.67 28.91 -28.43
C GLY A 417 -8.96 30.26 -28.36
N LEU A 418 -7.74 30.28 -27.81
CA LEU A 418 -6.91 31.48 -27.68
C LEU A 418 -6.57 32.10 -29.05
N ASP A 419 -6.55 33.44 -29.12
CA ASP A 419 -6.18 34.17 -30.35
C ASP A 419 -4.72 33.90 -30.78
N ASP A 420 -3.82 33.71 -29.81
CA ASP A 420 -2.40 33.36 -30.01
C ASP A 420 -1.92 32.40 -28.91
N GLU A 421 -2.27 31.12 -29.05
CA GLU A 421 -1.87 30.04 -28.12
C GLU A 421 -0.35 29.94 -27.98
N VAL A 422 0.38 30.02 -29.10
CA VAL A 422 1.86 29.92 -29.13
C VAL A 422 2.48 31.07 -28.35
N GLY A 423 2.03 32.30 -28.59
CA GLY A 423 2.52 33.49 -27.89
C GLY A 423 2.25 33.44 -26.38
N ALA A 424 1.07 32.95 -25.99
CA ALA A 424 0.70 32.80 -24.58
C ALA A 424 1.58 31.78 -23.85
N ILE A 425 1.75 30.58 -24.43
CA ILE A 425 2.63 29.54 -23.86
C ILE A 425 4.09 30.03 -23.82
N TYR A 426 4.58 30.73 -24.85
CA TYR A 426 5.94 31.28 -24.85
C TYR A 426 6.20 32.18 -23.63
N GLN A 427 5.28 33.11 -23.34
CA GLN A 427 5.41 34.02 -22.20
C GLN A 427 5.38 33.27 -20.87
N ALA A 428 4.53 32.25 -20.77
CA ALA A 428 4.44 31.38 -19.60
C ALA A 428 5.74 30.58 -19.36
N LEU A 429 6.38 30.08 -20.43
CA LEU A 429 7.67 29.38 -20.34
C LEU A 429 8.83 30.33 -19.98
N GLU A 430 8.84 31.56 -20.50
CA GLU A 430 9.82 32.58 -20.14
C GLU A 430 9.76 32.94 -18.66
N ALA A 431 8.56 33.04 -18.11
CA ALA A 431 8.37 33.21 -16.67
C ALA A 431 8.84 32.01 -15.87
N LEU A 432 8.50 30.80 -16.33
CA LEU A 432 8.95 29.57 -15.70
C LEU A 432 10.49 29.49 -15.66
N ASP A 433 11.20 29.80 -16.75
CA ASP A 433 12.68 29.82 -16.74
C ASP A 433 13.24 30.80 -15.70
N ARG A 434 12.65 32.00 -15.59
CA ARG A 434 13.05 32.99 -14.57
C ARG A 434 12.81 32.47 -13.15
N THR A 435 11.67 31.83 -12.89
CA THR A 435 11.35 31.28 -11.57
C THR A 435 12.24 30.08 -11.23
N LEU A 436 12.42 29.13 -12.14
CA LEU A 436 13.27 27.96 -11.91
C LEU A 436 14.73 28.37 -11.65
N ALA A 437 15.21 29.45 -12.28
CA ALA A 437 16.53 30.01 -12.03
C ALA A 437 16.76 30.53 -10.60
N LEU A 438 15.70 30.70 -9.80
CA LEU A 438 15.79 31.12 -8.40
C LEU A 438 16.22 29.98 -7.48
N TYR A 439 16.03 28.73 -7.90
CA TYR A 439 16.33 27.53 -7.13
C TYR A 439 17.76 27.06 -7.39
N PRO A 440 18.44 26.48 -6.38
CA PRO A 440 19.81 26.00 -6.53
C PRO A 440 19.89 24.78 -7.46
N ASP A 441 21.06 24.60 -8.09
CA ASP A 441 21.33 23.45 -8.94
C ASP A 441 21.05 22.12 -8.20
N GLY A 442 20.34 21.22 -8.89
CA GLY A 442 19.98 19.91 -8.34
C GLY A 442 18.77 19.90 -7.41
N PHE A 443 18.10 21.04 -7.17
CA PHE A 443 16.89 21.11 -6.34
C PHE A 443 15.78 20.17 -6.86
N PHE A 444 15.28 20.40 -8.07
CA PHE A 444 14.17 19.61 -8.62
C PHE A 444 14.54 18.17 -8.96
N ALA A 445 15.83 17.87 -9.15
CA ALA A 445 16.30 16.49 -9.37
C ALA A 445 16.01 15.57 -8.18
N GLN A 446 15.92 16.13 -6.96
CA GLN A 446 15.68 15.37 -5.72
C GLN A 446 14.22 14.96 -5.51
N PHE A 447 13.32 15.42 -6.39
CA PHE A 447 11.93 14.96 -6.45
C PHE A 447 11.77 13.68 -7.25
N ARG A 448 12.78 13.28 -8.02
CA ARG A 448 12.75 12.06 -8.81
C ARG A 448 13.09 10.85 -7.94
N THR A 449 12.56 9.69 -8.32
CA THR A 449 12.96 8.41 -7.74
C THR A 449 14.41 8.07 -8.09
N GLU A 450 14.97 7.03 -7.45
CA GLU A 450 16.30 6.52 -7.79
C GLU A 450 16.43 6.05 -9.25
N LEU A 451 15.30 5.69 -9.89
CA LEU A 451 15.24 5.34 -11.31
C LEU A 451 15.22 6.57 -12.23
N GLY A 452 15.18 7.78 -11.66
CA GLY A 452 15.07 9.04 -12.39
C GLY A 452 13.65 9.34 -12.87
N GLU A 453 12.64 8.67 -12.33
CA GLU A 453 11.23 8.81 -12.71
C GLU A 453 10.50 9.78 -11.78
N GLY A 454 9.37 10.29 -12.24
CA GLY A 454 8.61 11.26 -11.48
C GLY A 454 9.24 12.65 -11.45
N GLY A 455 8.88 13.43 -10.44
CA GLY A 455 9.40 14.78 -10.19
C GLY A 455 8.34 15.87 -10.28
N VAL A 456 8.78 17.12 -10.47
CA VAL A 456 7.87 18.27 -10.63
C VAL A 456 7.50 18.46 -12.11
N GLN A 457 6.20 18.47 -12.40
CA GLN A 457 5.64 18.62 -13.74
C GLN A 457 4.84 19.93 -13.86
N PHE A 458 5.22 20.79 -14.79
CA PHE A 458 4.59 22.08 -15.02
C PHE A 458 3.59 22.02 -16.16
N LEU A 459 2.39 22.56 -15.93
CA LEU A 459 1.25 22.53 -16.84
C LEU A 459 0.76 23.98 -17.12
N PRO A 460 1.30 24.68 -18.14
CA PRO A 460 0.70 25.90 -18.64
C PRO A 460 -0.70 25.62 -19.21
N VAL A 461 -1.73 26.12 -18.55
CA VAL A 461 -3.15 25.92 -18.88
C VAL A 461 -3.83 27.25 -19.22
N ALA A 462 -5.03 27.21 -19.78
CA ALA A 462 -5.74 28.44 -20.13
C ALA A 462 -6.50 29.03 -18.93
N ASP A 463 -7.25 28.19 -18.21
CA ASP A 463 -8.15 28.64 -17.16
C ASP A 463 -8.48 27.52 -16.17
N PHE A 464 -8.97 27.92 -14.99
CA PHE A 464 -9.49 27.05 -13.94
C PHE A 464 -10.97 27.36 -13.72
N HIS A 465 -11.85 26.38 -13.88
CA HIS A 465 -13.29 26.54 -13.64
C HIS A 465 -13.64 26.00 -12.25
N MET A 466 -13.42 26.82 -11.23
CA MET A 466 -13.69 26.52 -9.83
C MET A 466 -14.70 27.50 -9.24
N ASP A 467 -15.29 27.15 -8.08
CA ASP A 467 -16.22 28.03 -7.36
C ASP A 467 -15.56 29.33 -6.83
N TYR A 468 -14.23 29.40 -6.89
CA TYR A 468 -13.40 30.55 -6.53
C TYR A 468 -12.33 30.81 -7.62
N SER A 469 -11.80 32.04 -7.66
CA SER A 469 -10.81 32.44 -8.66
C SER A 469 -9.46 31.81 -8.36
N VAL A 470 -9.01 30.89 -9.22
CA VAL A 470 -7.72 30.21 -9.12
C VAL A 470 -6.88 30.54 -10.34
N ILE A 471 -5.60 30.87 -10.12
CA ILE A 471 -4.66 31.20 -11.20
C ILE A 471 -3.47 30.22 -11.27
N GLY A 472 -3.29 29.41 -10.22
CA GLY A 472 -2.35 28.30 -10.14
C GLY A 472 -2.88 27.24 -9.19
N LEU A 473 -2.47 25.98 -9.41
CA LEU A 473 -2.91 24.84 -8.61
C LEU A 473 -1.79 23.80 -8.53
N SER A 474 -1.49 23.36 -7.32
CA SER A 474 -0.62 22.21 -7.06
C SER A 474 -1.41 20.99 -6.63
N PHE A 475 -1.05 19.83 -7.18
CA PHE A 475 -1.64 18.53 -6.85
C PHE A 475 -0.63 17.42 -7.10
N GLU A 476 -0.91 16.21 -6.60
CA GLU A 476 0.03 15.09 -6.68
C GLU A 476 -0.59 13.80 -7.22
N SER A 477 0.28 12.95 -7.75
CA SER A 477 0.07 11.53 -8.00
C SER A 477 1.28 10.78 -7.44
N PRO A 478 1.28 9.43 -7.34
CA PRO A 478 2.34 8.70 -6.61
C PRO A 478 3.79 9.03 -6.98
N LEU A 479 4.06 9.50 -8.21
CA LEU A 479 5.40 9.89 -8.66
C LEU A 479 5.56 11.38 -9.00
N TRP A 480 4.48 12.13 -9.14
CA TRP A 480 4.52 13.46 -9.76
C TRP A 480 3.88 14.50 -8.87
N HIS A 481 4.56 15.64 -8.74
CA HIS A 481 4.00 16.88 -8.22
C HIS A 481 3.68 17.79 -9.40
N TYR A 482 2.42 18.12 -9.60
CA TYR A 482 1.96 18.96 -10.69
C TYR A 482 1.86 20.41 -10.23
N VAL A 483 2.32 21.32 -11.09
CA VAL A 483 2.10 22.77 -10.94
C VAL A 483 1.39 23.24 -12.20
N ALA A 484 0.07 23.35 -12.11
CA ALA A 484 -0.74 23.96 -13.16
C ALA A 484 -0.81 25.48 -12.95
N TYR A 485 -0.66 26.25 -14.02
CA TYR A 485 -0.70 27.72 -13.94
C TYR A 485 -1.22 28.31 -15.23
N THR A 486 -2.01 29.38 -15.10
CA THR A 486 -2.64 30.00 -16.27
C THR A 486 -1.65 30.81 -17.10
N VAL A 487 -1.72 30.66 -18.42
CA VAL A 487 -0.97 31.49 -19.39
C VAL A 487 -1.47 32.94 -19.45
N ASN A 488 -2.59 33.26 -18.78
CA ASN A 488 -3.24 34.57 -18.83
C ASN A 488 -2.94 35.47 -17.61
N ALA A 489 -2.30 34.96 -16.56
CA ALA A 489 -2.03 35.73 -15.34
C ALA A 489 -0.78 36.60 -15.53
N GLY A 490 -0.96 37.93 -15.58
CA GLY A 490 0.11 38.91 -15.81
C GLY A 490 1.20 39.05 -14.74
N ALA A 491 1.40 38.05 -13.87
CA ALA A 491 2.54 37.94 -12.94
C ALA A 491 2.75 36.46 -12.50
N PRO A 492 3.18 35.57 -13.41
CA PRO A 492 3.33 34.14 -13.12
C PRO A 492 4.45 33.82 -12.11
N GLU A 493 5.46 34.68 -11.91
CA GLU A 493 6.64 34.27 -11.13
C GLU A 493 6.39 34.12 -9.63
N GLU A 494 5.68 35.07 -9.00
CA GLU A 494 5.31 35.01 -7.58
C GLU A 494 4.41 33.79 -7.33
N LEU A 495 3.37 33.64 -8.15
CA LEU A 495 2.49 32.47 -8.14
C LEU A 495 3.25 31.15 -8.33
N LEU A 496 4.19 31.07 -9.27
CA LEU A 496 4.97 29.84 -9.46
C LEU A 496 5.82 29.52 -8.23
N CYS A 497 6.36 30.52 -7.53
CA CYS A 497 7.08 30.29 -6.26
C CYS A 497 6.14 29.74 -5.17
N HIS A 498 4.90 30.23 -5.14
CA HIS A 498 3.84 29.71 -4.26
C HIS A 498 3.57 28.22 -4.52
N GLU A 499 3.26 27.87 -5.77
CA GLU A 499 2.91 26.50 -6.14
C GLU A 499 4.10 25.53 -6.01
N ILE A 500 5.32 25.98 -6.34
CA ILE A 500 6.52 25.16 -6.11
C ILE A 500 6.73 24.89 -4.61
N TRP A 501 6.33 25.81 -3.73
CA TRP A 501 6.41 25.54 -2.29
C TRP A 501 5.48 24.39 -1.89
N HIS A 502 4.25 24.33 -2.40
CA HIS A 502 3.36 23.20 -2.11
C HIS A 502 4.00 21.86 -2.50
N ALA A 503 4.56 21.77 -3.71
CA ALA A 503 5.32 20.58 -4.13
C ALA A 503 6.51 20.29 -3.20
N THR A 504 7.25 21.32 -2.79
CA THR A 504 8.40 21.21 -1.87
C THR A 504 7.96 20.65 -0.52
N GLU A 505 6.84 21.15 0.01
CA GLU A 505 6.27 20.70 1.27
C GLU A 505 5.79 19.25 1.17
N ASP A 506 5.10 18.86 0.10
CA ASP A 506 4.71 17.45 -0.12
C ASP A 506 5.93 16.53 -0.15
N ARG A 507 7.00 16.96 -0.82
CA ARG A 507 8.26 16.20 -0.83
C ARG A 507 8.85 16.07 0.57
N LEU A 508 8.88 17.14 1.36
CA LEU A 508 9.35 17.09 2.74
C LEU A 508 8.51 16.14 3.59
N THR A 509 7.18 16.22 3.48
CA THR A 509 6.24 15.34 4.19
C THR A 509 6.41 13.88 3.77
N SER A 510 6.67 13.61 2.48
CA SER A 510 6.93 12.24 1.98
C SER A 510 8.21 11.61 2.57
N LEU A 511 9.21 12.44 2.89
CA LEU A 511 10.48 12.01 3.48
C LEU A 511 10.39 11.91 5.01
N GLN A 512 9.67 12.85 5.61
CA GLN A 512 9.44 12.94 7.04
C GLN A 512 8.09 13.64 7.28
N TRP A 513 7.11 12.89 7.77
CA TRP A 513 5.73 13.38 7.91
C TRP A 513 5.60 14.62 8.81
N ASP A 514 6.51 14.80 9.77
CA ASP A 514 6.60 15.93 10.70
C ASP A 514 7.77 16.89 10.39
N ALA A 515 8.22 16.95 9.13
CA ALA A 515 9.36 17.77 8.71
C ALA A 515 9.28 19.25 9.15
N ILE A 516 8.06 19.79 9.24
CA ILE A 516 7.78 21.09 9.87
C ILE A 516 6.93 20.82 11.13
N ASP A 517 7.53 21.04 12.29
CA ASP A 517 6.87 20.82 13.59
C ASP A 517 5.63 21.72 13.74
N SER A 518 4.46 21.08 13.85
CA SER A 518 3.16 21.76 13.92
C SER A 518 2.99 22.62 15.18
N GLU A 519 3.58 22.23 16.31
CA GLU A 519 3.48 22.98 17.58
C GLU A 519 4.39 24.21 17.53
N ALA A 520 5.61 24.06 17.02
CA ALA A 520 6.55 25.15 16.80
C ALA A 520 6.01 26.16 15.77
N TRP A 521 5.37 25.67 14.71
CA TRP A 521 4.69 26.52 13.74
C TRP A 521 3.53 27.28 14.39
N ALA A 522 2.63 26.59 15.10
CA ALA A 522 1.49 27.21 15.77
C ALA A 522 1.91 28.23 16.84
N ALA A 523 3.05 28.03 17.50
CA ALA A 523 3.61 28.99 18.45
C ALA A 523 4.03 30.32 17.81
N CYS A 524 4.24 30.34 16.48
CA CYS A 524 4.51 31.56 15.72
C CYS A 524 3.24 32.35 15.39
N ASN A 525 2.04 31.80 15.62
CA ASN A 525 0.78 32.48 15.36
C ASN A 525 0.29 33.29 16.57
N PRO A 526 -0.66 34.23 16.38
CA PRO A 526 -1.23 34.98 17.49
C PRO A 526 -1.85 34.04 18.55
N LYS A 527 -1.77 34.45 19.82
CA LYS A 527 -2.27 33.61 20.91
C LYS A 527 -3.77 33.34 20.80
N GLY A 528 -4.13 32.06 20.70
CA GLY A 528 -5.54 31.62 20.59
C GLY A 528 -6.10 31.73 19.17
N PHE A 529 -5.26 32.03 18.19
CA PHE A 529 -5.62 31.94 16.78
C PHE A 529 -5.84 30.48 16.36
N THR A 530 -6.76 30.29 15.41
CA THR A 530 -6.96 29.04 14.68
C THR A 530 -7.26 29.42 13.25
N TYR A 531 -6.69 28.66 12.31
CA TYR A 531 -6.94 28.86 10.88
C TYR A 531 -8.43 28.73 10.56
N TYR A 532 -8.89 29.49 9.56
CA TYR A 532 -10.31 29.57 9.24
C TYR A 532 -10.85 28.29 8.60
N GLU A 533 -10.03 27.58 7.82
CA GLU A 533 -10.36 26.32 7.11
C GLU A 533 -11.58 26.40 6.16
N ASP A 534 -12.23 27.56 6.04
CA ASP A 534 -13.40 27.79 5.19
C ASP A 534 -13.39 29.23 4.62
N TYR A 535 -13.35 29.32 3.29
CA TYR A 535 -13.33 30.58 2.53
C TYR A 535 -14.58 31.44 2.76
N ASP A 536 -15.72 30.85 3.10
CA ASP A 536 -16.97 31.57 3.36
C ASP A 536 -16.98 32.24 4.75
N THR A 537 -16.11 31.81 5.66
CA THR A 537 -15.95 32.40 7.00
C THR A 537 -14.78 33.38 7.09
N ALA A 538 -14.15 33.70 5.95
CA ALA A 538 -12.87 34.39 5.88
C ALA A 538 -12.86 35.73 6.62
N MET A 539 -11.92 35.79 7.57
CA MET A 539 -11.24 36.93 8.20
C MET A 539 -12.09 38.09 8.78
N SER A 540 -11.83 38.42 10.04
CA SER A 540 -12.44 39.57 10.71
C SER A 540 -11.61 40.85 10.52
N GLU A 541 -12.25 42.03 10.62
CA GLU A 541 -11.52 43.33 10.65
C GLU A 541 -10.45 43.38 11.76
N ALA A 542 -10.57 42.55 12.80
CA ALA A 542 -9.63 42.49 13.92
C ALA A 542 -8.30 41.81 13.57
N ASP A 543 -8.24 41.04 12.48
CA ASP A 543 -7.03 40.31 12.08
C ASP A 543 -6.06 41.20 11.28
N GLY A 544 -6.52 42.36 10.79
CA GLY A 544 -5.71 43.30 10.01
C GLY A 544 -4.43 43.76 10.74
N ASP A 545 -4.46 43.79 12.08
CA ASP A 545 -3.29 44.14 12.92
C ASP A 545 -2.17 43.09 12.85
N TRP A 546 -2.46 41.88 12.36
CA TRP A 546 -1.51 40.77 12.21
C TRP A 546 -0.98 40.59 10.78
N LEU A 547 -1.47 41.36 9.81
CA LEU A 547 -1.14 41.21 8.40
C LEU A 547 -0.07 42.21 7.97
N PHE A 548 0.94 41.73 7.22
CA PHE A 548 1.97 42.57 6.63
C PHE A 548 1.36 43.60 5.66
N PHE A 549 0.62 43.15 4.65
CA PHE A 549 -0.05 44.03 3.69
C PHE A 549 -1.28 44.74 4.26
N GLY A 550 -1.73 44.38 5.46
CA GLY A 550 -2.73 45.12 6.23
C GLY A 550 -2.18 46.34 6.98
N GLY A 551 -0.84 46.51 7.03
CA GLY A 551 -0.19 47.58 7.79
C GLY A 551 -0.14 47.32 9.29
N GLY A 552 -0.26 46.06 9.70
CA GLY A 552 -0.23 45.62 11.09
C GLY A 552 1.09 45.94 11.80
N GLN A 553 1.04 45.99 13.14
CA GLN A 553 2.23 46.23 13.99
C GLN A 553 2.74 44.96 14.68
N ASP A 554 1.93 43.90 14.71
CA ASP A 554 2.25 42.60 15.30
C ASP A 554 2.11 41.53 14.22
N VAL A 555 2.96 41.63 13.18
CA VAL A 555 2.79 40.87 11.94
C VAL A 555 3.12 39.38 12.14
N HIS A 556 2.13 38.53 11.87
CA HIS A 556 2.23 37.06 11.90
C HIS A 556 1.96 36.41 10.54
N PHE A 557 1.31 37.14 9.62
CA PHE A 557 0.82 36.64 8.34
C PHE A 557 1.15 37.64 7.23
N VAL A 558 1.31 37.17 6.00
CA VAL A 558 1.59 38.05 4.86
C VAL A 558 0.35 38.87 4.51
N ASP A 559 -0.78 38.19 4.35
CA ASP A 559 -2.08 38.76 4.02
C ASP A 559 -3.22 37.86 4.52
N ASN A 560 -4.45 38.18 4.12
CA ASN A 560 -5.64 37.44 4.51
C ASN A 560 -5.62 35.98 4.06
N TYR A 561 -5.05 35.69 2.89
CA TYR A 561 -4.98 34.34 2.37
C TYR A 561 -4.12 33.43 3.26
N SER A 562 -3.08 33.99 3.88
CA SER A 562 -2.23 33.30 4.85
C SER A 562 -2.96 32.85 6.13
N THR A 563 -4.21 33.30 6.36
CA THR A 563 -5.02 32.91 7.54
C THR A 563 -5.94 31.73 7.27
N MET A 564 -5.95 31.19 6.04
CA MET A 564 -6.84 30.12 5.62
C MET A 564 -6.47 28.77 6.22
N ASN A 565 -5.22 28.34 6.02
CA ASN A 565 -4.63 27.14 6.62
C ASN A 565 -3.11 27.29 6.68
N ALA A 566 -2.44 26.39 7.40
CA ALA A 566 -1.00 26.47 7.61
C ALA A 566 -0.17 26.25 6.32
N ARG A 567 -0.67 25.48 5.36
CA ARG A 567 0.00 25.22 4.08
C ARG A 567 0.02 26.48 3.21
N GLU A 568 -1.12 27.16 3.08
CA GLU A 568 -1.21 28.43 2.34
C GLU A 568 -0.39 29.54 3.01
N ASP A 569 -0.33 29.59 4.35
CA ASP A 569 0.53 30.53 5.08
C ASP A 569 2.02 30.36 4.69
N ARG A 570 2.51 29.12 4.67
CA ARG A 570 3.88 28.81 4.23
C ARG A 570 4.12 29.15 2.77
N ALA A 571 3.22 28.74 1.88
CA ALA A 571 3.33 29.03 0.45
C ALA A 571 3.33 30.54 0.17
N ARG A 572 2.49 31.30 0.89
CA ARG A 572 2.41 32.75 0.78
C ARG A 572 3.66 33.45 1.31
N ILE A 573 4.28 32.95 2.39
CA ILE A 573 5.60 33.43 2.82
C ILE A 573 6.62 33.21 1.69
N MET A 574 6.62 32.03 1.06
CA MET A 574 7.60 31.74 0.01
C MET A 574 7.40 32.50 -1.28
N GLU A 575 6.15 32.74 -1.64
CA GLU A 575 5.80 33.60 -2.76
C GLU A 575 6.49 34.96 -2.68
N TYR A 576 6.43 35.64 -1.54
CA TYR A 576 7.03 36.98 -1.42
C TYR A 576 8.53 36.95 -1.12
N ILE A 577 9.02 35.96 -0.38
CA ILE A 577 10.45 35.82 -0.11
C ILE A 577 11.23 35.44 -1.39
N MET A 578 10.63 34.65 -2.28
CA MET A 578 11.26 34.22 -3.54
C MET A 578 10.90 35.12 -4.71
N GLY A 579 9.63 35.43 -4.90
CA GLY A 579 9.12 36.14 -6.08
C GLY A 579 9.35 37.64 -6.07
N SER A 580 9.57 38.26 -4.90
CA SER A 580 9.60 39.73 -4.78
C SER A 580 10.86 40.25 -4.08
N ASP A 581 11.74 40.94 -4.82
CA ASP A 581 12.91 41.62 -4.23
C ASP A 581 12.52 42.83 -3.37
N ASP A 582 11.34 43.42 -3.61
CA ASP A 582 10.92 44.66 -2.95
C ASP A 582 10.46 44.44 -1.49
N PHE A 583 9.92 43.26 -1.17
CA PHE A 583 9.31 42.98 0.14
C PHE A 583 10.05 41.93 0.98
N ALA A 584 10.91 41.09 0.37
CA ALA A 584 11.50 39.93 1.04
C ALA A 584 12.24 40.28 2.35
N ASP A 585 13.10 41.32 2.32
CA ASP A 585 13.89 41.72 3.50
C ASP A 585 13.01 42.34 4.61
N GLU A 586 12.00 43.14 4.24
CA GLU A 586 11.08 43.77 5.21
C GLU A 586 10.14 42.75 5.86
N LEU A 587 9.66 41.80 5.06
CA LEU A 587 8.80 40.71 5.52
C LEU A 587 9.57 39.77 6.46
N ALA A 588 10.79 39.34 6.08
CA ALA A 588 11.64 38.49 6.92
C ALA A 588 12.14 39.19 8.20
N ALA A 589 12.11 40.52 8.25
CA ALA A 589 12.43 41.27 9.47
C ALA A 589 11.33 41.20 10.55
N GLN A 590 10.09 40.82 10.18
CA GLN A 590 9.01 40.66 11.15
C GLN A 590 9.28 39.46 12.06
N PRO A 591 9.22 39.59 13.40
CA PRO A 591 9.69 38.54 14.31
C PRO A 591 9.04 37.16 14.10
N ALA A 592 7.72 37.10 13.94
CA ALA A 592 7.01 35.84 13.74
C ALA A 592 7.29 35.24 12.35
N ILE A 593 7.31 36.07 11.29
CA ILE A 593 7.64 35.61 9.93
C ILE A 593 9.09 35.11 9.85
N ARG A 594 10.02 35.77 10.54
CA ARG A 594 11.41 35.33 10.64
C ARG A 594 11.51 33.92 11.23
N GLN A 595 10.79 33.66 12.32
CA GLN A 595 10.77 32.34 12.95
C GLN A 595 10.14 31.28 12.05
N LYS A 596 9.01 31.59 11.41
CA LYS A 596 8.38 30.72 10.40
C LYS A 596 9.33 30.36 9.26
N LEU A 597 9.98 31.37 8.67
CA LEU A 597 10.97 31.16 7.60
C LEU A 597 12.17 30.32 8.09
N THR A 598 12.58 30.47 9.35
CA THR A 598 13.65 29.65 9.94
C THR A 598 13.25 28.18 10.00
N LEU A 599 12.03 27.87 10.47
CA LEU A 599 11.51 26.50 10.50
C LEU A 599 11.45 25.88 9.10
N MET A 600 11.01 26.66 8.10
CA MET A 600 10.94 26.22 6.70
C MET A 600 12.35 25.93 6.13
N VAL A 601 13.33 26.79 6.42
CA VAL A 601 14.72 26.59 6.02
C VAL A 601 15.32 25.36 6.68
N GLU A 602 15.09 25.16 7.97
CA GLU A 602 15.57 23.99 8.71
C GLU A 602 15.00 22.69 8.12
N ALA A 603 13.70 22.66 7.79
CA ALA A 603 13.06 21.53 7.14
C ALA A 603 13.65 21.24 5.75
N VAL A 604 13.87 22.27 4.91
CA VAL A 604 14.54 22.08 3.61
C VAL A 604 15.97 21.56 3.79
N ARG A 605 16.72 22.09 4.77
CA ARG A 605 18.10 21.69 5.04
C ARG A 605 18.22 20.28 5.62
N SER A 606 17.20 19.77 6.31
CA SER A 606 17.17 18.39 6.81
C SER A 606 16.66 17.40 5.78
N GLY A 607 15.67 17.77 4.95
CA GLY A 607 15.03 16.89 3.99
C GLY A 607 15.76 16.75 2.65
N PHE A 608 16.44 17.80 2.17
CA PHE A 608 17.15 17.77 0.89
C PHE A 608 18.67 17.65 1.08
N ASP A 609 19.35 17.01 0.11
CA ASP A 609 20.78 17.16 -0.06
C ASP A 609 21.07 18.59 -0.53
N THR A 610 21.53 19.41 0.41
CA THR A 610 21.83 20.82 0.17
C THR A 610 23.32 21.10 -0.03
N THR A 611 24.10 20.04 -0.29
CA THR A 611 25.54 20.13 -0.56
C THR A 611 25.81 21.05 -1.74
N GLY A 612 26.61 22.10 -1.52
CA GLY A 612 27.02 23.03 -2.57
C GLY A 612 26.04 24.17 -2.87
N TRP A 613 24.86 24.21 -2.24
CA TRP A 613 23.85 25.27 -2.47
C TRP A 613 24.27 26.67 -1.99
N GLY A 614 25.27 26.77 -1.11
CA GLY A 614 25.68 28.04 -0.52
C GLY A 614 24.53 28.66 0.30
N THR A 615 24.16 29.90 -0.02
CA THR A 615 22.99 30.60 0.55
C THR A 615 21.93 30.79 -0.55
N PRO A 616 20.98 29.84 -0.68
CA PRO A 616 19.82 29.96 -1.54
C PRO A 616 19.06 31.25 -1.34
N ARG A 617 18.27 31.66 -2.35
CA ARG A 617 17.56 32.93 -2.36
C ARG A 617 16.65 33.10 -1.13
N TRP A 618 15.91 32.06 -0.73
CA TRP A 618 15.02 32.09 0.43
C TRP A 618 15.73 32.25 1.78
N GLU A 619 17.04 31.99 1.87
CA GLU A 619 17.84 32.16 3.09
C GLU A 619 18.53 33.52 3.20
N ARG A 620 18.61 34.26 2.08
CA ARG A 620 19.33 35.54 2.03
C ARG A 620 18.78 36.56 3.02
N PRO A 621 17.45 36.75 3.17
CA PRO A 621 16.92 37.72 4.13
C PRO A 621 17.33 37.41 5.58
N LEU A 622 17.32 36.14 5.98
CA LEU A 622 17.77 35.71 7.31
C LEU A 622 19.26 36.02 7.53
N THR A 623 20.08 35.69 6.53
CA THR A 623 21.55 35.90 6.61
C THR A 623 21.92 37.39 6.68
N GLN A 624 21.19 38.25 5.98
CA GLN A 624 21.41 39.70 6.03
C GLN A 624 21.08 40.27 7.42
N LEU A 625 19.98 39.82 8.02
CA LEU A 625 19.57 40.24 9.36
C LEU A 625 20.56 39.78 10.43
N ASP A 626 21.09 38.56 10.33
CA ASP A 626 22.10 38.04 11.26
C ASP A 626 23.42 38.80 11.20
N ASN A 627 23.81 39.29 10.02
CA ASN A 627 25.01 40.11 9.87
C ASN A 627 24.82 41.56 10.35
N ALA A 628 23.57 42.01 10.50
CA ALA A 628 23.22 43.36 10.94
C ALA A 628 23.01 43.47 12.46
N ALA A 629 22.79 42.34 13.15
CA ALA A 629 22.68 42.22 14.61
C ALA A 629 24.06 42.11 15.29
#